data_AF-A0A927RX84-F1
#
_entry.id   AF-A0A927RX84-F1
#
_cell.length_a   1.000
_cell.length_b   1.000
_cell.length_c   1.000
_cell.angle_alpha   90.00
_cell.angle_beta   90.00
_cell.angle_gamma   90.00
#
_symmetry.space_group_name_H-M   'P 1'
#
loop_
_entity.id
_entity.type
_entity.pdbx_description
1 polymer ?
#
loop_
_entity_poly.entity_id
_entity_poly.type
_entity_poly.pdbx_seq_one_letter_code
_entity_poly.pdbx_strand_id
1 'polypeptide(L)'
;MLVYRYLSEEELKSILANDKSNIGREFFTTECKQFNSHKYKKGVKYLHFFKNKKDIKHIKPMKANSNKTYYICEFDIPFLKLLPHIGYGVYAGHGYDEYNKSVCEFIISVDKFDTKWLKNFEKDKEKTASLEK
;
A
#
# COMPACT_ATOMS: atom_id res chain seq x y z
N MET A 1 5.67 -6.61 -13.89
CA MET A 1 4.41 -7.14 -13.33
C MET A 1 3.67 -5.97 -12.74
N LEU A 2 2.40 -5.82 -13.10
CA LEU A 2 1.56 -4.76 -12.57
C LEU A 2 1.19 -5.07 -11.11
N VAL A 3 1.44 -4.10 -10.25
CA VAL A 3 1.05 -4.09 -8.84
C VAL A 3 0.50 -2.71 -8.48
N TYR A 4 -0.29 -2.64 -7.41
CA TYR A 4 -1.09 -1.46 -7.11
C TYR A 4 -0.77 -0.92 -5.73
N ARG A 5 -0.79 0.40 -5.55
CA ARG A 5 -0.61 1.03 -4.22
C ARG A 5 -1.58 2.20 -4.07
N TYR A 6 -2.03 2.40 -2.84
CA TYR A 6 -2.84 3.55 -2.47
C TYR A 6 -2.00 4.49 -1.62
N LEU A 7 -1.81 5.71 -2.09
CA LEU A 7 -0.87 6.67 -1.50
C LEU A 7 -1.43 8.10 -1.53
N SER A 8 -0.90 8.96 -0.66
CA SER A 8 -1.34 10.35 -0.59
C SER A 8 -0.78 11.16 -1.76
N GLU A 9 -1.39 12.32 -2.01
CA GLU A 9 -0.86 13.27 -3.00
C GLU A 9 0.59 13.68 -2.73
N GLU A 10 0.97 13.84 -1.45
CA GLU A 10 2.35 14.16 -1.04
C GLU A 10 3.33 13.06 -1.47
N GLU A 11 3.01 11.79 -1.19
CA GLU A 11 3.83 10.67 -1.64
C GLU A 11 3.92 10.60 -3.17
N LEU A 12 2.80 10.87 -3.88
CA LEU A 12 2.78 10.87 -5.34
C LEU A 12 3.72 11.95 -5.90
N LYS A 13 3.65 13.17 -5.35
CA LYS A 13 4.52 14.29 -5.73
C LYS A 13 6.00 13.92 -5.54
N SER A 14 6.36 13.27 -4.44
CA SER A 14 7.72 12.78 -4.22
C SER A 14 8.14 11.74 -5.28
N ILE A 15 7.29 10.76 -5.58
CA ILE A 15 7.59 9.76 -6.63
C ILE A 15 7.81 10.43 -7.99
N LEU A 16 6.93 11.37 -8.37
CA LEU A 16 7.03 12.11 -9.63
C LEU A 16 8.28 13.01 -9.70
N ALA A 17 8.72 13.55 -8.56
CA ALA A 17 9.96 14.31 -8.43
C ALA A 17 11.22 13.43 -8.37
N ASN A 18 11.08 12.10 -8.47
CA ASN A 18 12.16 11.14 -8.26
C ASN A 18 12.82 11.25 -6.87
N ASP A 19 12.04 11.65 -5.86
CA ASP A 19 12.47 11.78 -4.47
C ASP A 19 11.86 10.66 -3.61
N LYS A 20 12.72 9.97 -2.86
CA LYS A 20 12.35 8.87 -1.96
C LYS A 20 12.29 9.27 -0.48
N SER A 21 12.59 10.53 -0.15
CA SER A 21 12.68 11.01 1.23
C SER A 21 11.36 10.82 2.01
N ASN A 22 10.23 11.07 1.33
CA ASN A 22 8.90 11.14 1.92
C ASN A 22 7.96 10.01 1.47
N ILE A 23 8.51 8.87 1.02
CA ILE A 23 7.71 7.70 0.61
C ILE A 23 7.86 6.53 1.58
N GLY A 24 6.82 5.72 1.65
CA GLY A 24 6.76 4.54 2.49
C GLY A 24 6.50 4.83 3.96
N ARG A 25 6.46 3.77 4.75
CA ARG A 25 6.20 3.84 6.19
C ARG A 25 7.26 3.06 6.95
N GLU A 26 7.73 3.64 8.04
CA GLU A 26 8.53 2.92 9.02
C GLU A 26 7.61 2.13 9.95
N PHE A 27 7.97 0.87 10.20
CA PHE A 27 7.29 0.02 11.16
C PHE A 27 8.17 -0.11 12.40
N PHE A 28 7.65 0.34 13.53
CA PHE A 28 8.38 0.37 14.80
C PHE A 28 8.38 -0.99 15.53
N THR A 29 7.59 -1.96 15.06
CA THR A 29 7.49 -3.30 15.63
C THR A 29 8.07 -4.34 14.68
N THR A 30 8.97 -5.18 15.19
CA THR A 30 9.48 -6.37 14.50
C THR A 30 8.46 -7.51 14.47
N GLU A 31 7.47 -7.46 15.36
CA GLU A 31 6.37 -8.40 15.46
C GLU A 31 5.19 -7.89 14.64
N CYS A 32 4.97 -8.52 13.49
CA CYS A 32 3.64 -8.54 12.89
C CYS A 32 2.72 -9.32 13.83
N LYS A 33 1.55 -8.75 14.18
CA LYS A 33 0.45 -9.50 14.79
C LYS A 33 0.28 -10.81 14.00
N GLN A 34 0.13 -11.94 14.71
CA GLN A 34 0.14 -13.36 14.33
C GLN A 34 -0.32 -13.82 12.91
N PHE A 35 -0.86 -12.94 12.06
CA PHE A 35 -1.51 -13.27 10.80
C PHE A 35 -0.83 -12.69 9.53
N ASN A 36 0.01 -11.65 9.65
CA ASN A 36 0.73 -11.10 8.50
C ASN A 36 2.05 -11.86 8.27
N SER A 37 2.34 -12.25 7.03
CA SER A 37 3.53 -13.08 6.73
C SER A 37 4.85 -12.29 6.66
N HIS A 38 4.80 -10.96 6.76
CA HIS A 38 5.97 -10.11 6.57
C HIS A 38 6.69 -9.79 7.87
N LYS A 39 8.02 -9.71 7.80
CA LYS A 39 8.88 -9.24 8.90
C LYS A 39 9.51 -7.92 8.51
N TYR A 40 9.44 -6.93 9.40
CA TYR A 40 10.02 -5.60 9.18
C TYR A 40 11.31 -5.43 9.95
N LYS A 41 12.27 -4.72 9.35
CA LYS A 41 13.46 -4.24 10.06
C LYS A 41 13.16 -2.86 10.63
N LYS A 42 13.50 -2.65 11.91
CA LYS A 42 13.43 -1.34 12.57
C LYS A 42 14.28 -0.31 11.82
N GLY A 43 13.79 0.94 11.70
CA GLY A 43 14.51 2.00 10.98
C GLY A 43 14.40 1.95 9.45
N VAL A 44 13.73 0.94 8.88
CA VAL A 44 13.58 0.79 7.43
C VAL A 44 12.16 1.20 7.02
N LYS A 45 12.07 2.09 6.01
CA LYS A 45 10.80 2.43 5.37
C LYS A 45 10.45 1.38 4.32
N TYR A 46 9.19 0.97 4.32
CA TYR A 46 8.67 -0.02 3.40
C TYR A 46 7.46 0.51 2.61
N LEU A 47 7.30 -0.03 1.41
CA LEU A 47 6.20 0.20 0.49
C LEU A 47 5.40 -1.10 0.39
N HIS A 48 4.10 -1.00 0.63
CA HIS A 48 3.16 -2.09 0.41
C HIS A 48 2.55 -1.95 -0.98
N PHE A 49 2.58 -3.03 -1.75
CA PHE A 49 1.91 -3.15 -3.03
C PHE A 49 0.93 -4.31 -3.00
N PHE A 50 -0.21 -4.14 -3.64
CA PHE A 50 -1.24 -5.15 -3.79
C PHE A 50 -1.09 -5.83 -5.14
N LYS A 51 -1.28 -7.15 -5.18
CA LYS A 51 -1.33 -7.90 -6.44
C LYS A 51 -2.50 -7.45 -7.32
N ASN A 52 -3.67 -7.18 -6.73
CA ASN A 52 -4.85 -6.77 -7.48
C ASN A 52 -5.32 -5.37 -7.07
N LYS A 53 -5.73 -4.56 -8.05
CA LYS A 53 -6.29 -3.21 -7.81
C LYS A 53 -7.48 -3.24 -6.85
N LYS A 54 -8.36 -4.24 -6.98
CA LYS A 54 -9.56 -4.39 -6.13
C LYS A 54 -9.24 -4.52 -4.65
N ASP A 55 -8.04 -4.99 -4.29
CA ASP A 55 -7.67 -5.24 -2.90
C ASP A 55 -7.34 -3.93 -2.16
N ILE A 56 -7.13 -2.82 -2.88
CA ILE A 56 -6.96 -1.48 -2.29
C ILE A 56 -8.15 -1.06 -1.43
N LYS A 57 -9.36 -1.54 -1.75
CA LYS A 57 -10.56 -1.24 -0.96
C LYS A 57 -10.41 -1.63 0.51
N HIS A 58 -9.56 -2.61 0.83
CA HIS A 58 -9.33 -3.06 2.21
C HIS A 58 -8.57 -2.03 3.05
N ILE A 59 -7.79 -1.13 2.43
CA ILE A 59 -7.03 -0.10 3.13
C ILE A 59 -7.63 1.31 3.04
N LYS A 60 -8.58 1.55 2.12
CA LYS A 60 -9.27 2.85 2.02
C LYS A 60 -9.88 3.30 3.36
N PRO A 61 -10.62 2.45 4.11
CA PRO A 61 -11.24 2.87 5.38
C PRO A 61 -10.21 3.30 6.44
N MET A 62 -9.02 2.69 6.46
CA MET A 62 -7.94 3.07 7.37
C MET A 62 -7.37 4.47 7.07
N LYS A 63 -7.65 5.01 5.89
CA LYS A 63 -7.18 6.31 5.41
C LYS A 63 -8.31 7.35 5.29
N ALA A 64 -9.57 6.91 5.36
CA ALA A 64 -10.77 7.73 5.21
C ALA A 64 -10.85 8.88 6.22
N ASN A 65 -10.34 8.68 7.44
CA ASN A 65 -10.35 9.70 8.50
C ASN A 65 -9.27 10.78 8.34
N SER A 66 -8.61 10.89 7.18
CA SER A 66 -7.61 11.91 6.93
C SER A 66 -8.10 12.88 5.86
N ASN A 67 -7.89 14.19 6.07
CA ASN A 67 -8.21 15.25 5.10
C ASN A 67 -7.22 15.27 3.91
N LYS A 68 -6.62 14.13 3.56
CA LYS A 68 -5.65 14.02 2.48
C LYS A 68 -6.33 13.56 1.21
N THR A 69 -5.85 14.08 0.07
CA THR A 69 -6.19 13.51 -1.24
C THR A 69 -5.36 12.26 -1.45
N TYR A 70 -6.01 11.20 -1.96
CA TYR A 70 -5.37 9.91 -2.25
C TYR A 70 -5.49 9.53 -3.71
N TYR A 71 -4.57 8.66 -4.14
CA TYR A 71 -4.46 8.15 -5.49
C TYR A 71 -4.33 6.63 -5.47
N ILE A 72 -4.93 5.98 -6.46
CA ILE A 72 -4.65 4.58 -6.80
C ILE A 72 -3.58 4.60 -7.88
N CYS A 73 -2.42 4.04 -7.57
CA CYS A 73 -1.25 4.04 -8.44
C CYS A 73 -0.96 2.62 -8.94
N GLU A 74 -0.63 2.51 -10.22
CA GLU A 74 -0.18 1.29 -10.88
C GLU A 74 1.33 1.36 -11.11
N PHE A 75 2.04 0.30 -10.73
CA PHE A 75 3.48 0.18 -10.90
C PHE A 75 3.80 -1.06 -11.72
N ASP A 76 4.70 -0.93 -12.68
CA ASP A 76 5.26 -2.06 -13.41
C ASP A 76 6.63 -2.43 -12.85
N ILE A 77 6.64 -3.38 -11.91
CA ILE A 77 7.85 -3.81 -11.22
C ILE A 77 8.33 -5.14 -11.80
N PRO A 78 9.63 -5.31 -12.14
CA PRO A 78 10.15 -6.59 -12.61
C PRO A 78 9.83 -7.72 -11.63
N PHE A 79 9.27 -8.83 -12.12
CA PHE A 79 8.80 -9.92 -11.26
C PHE A 79 9.91 -10.49 -10.36
N LEU A 80 11.14 -10.61 -10.88
CA LEU A 80 12.30 -11.07 -10.11
C LEU A 80 12.64 -10.14 -8.94
N LYS A 81 12.30 -8.84 -9.03
CA LYS A 81 12.45 -7.90 -7.92
C LYS A 81 11.33 -8.07 -6.89
N LEU A 82 10.14 -8.50 -7.29
CA LEU A 82 9.00 -8.72 -6.40
C LEU A 82 9.01 -10.07 -5.68
N LEU A 83 9.55 -11.11 -6.32
CA LEU A 83 9.47 -12.49 -5.83
C LEU A 83 9.92 -12.66 -4.36
N PRO A 84 11.04 -12.06 -3.90
CA PRO A 84 11.49 -12.19 -2.51
C PRO A 84 10.62 -11.42 -1.50
N HIS A 85 9.70 -10.59 -2.00
CA HIS A 85 8.89 -9.67 -1.22
C HIS A 85 7.42 -10.08 -1.15
N ILE A 86 7.06 -11.25 -1.71
CA ILE A 86 5.69 -11.78 -1.67
C ILE A 86 5.29 -12.12 -0.24
N GLY A 87 4.06 -11.80 0.10
CA GLY A 87 3.39 -12.33 1.28
C GLY A 87 1.91 -12.04 1.30
N TYR A 88 1.35 -12.14 2.49
CA TYR A 88 -0.08 -12.00 2.73
C TYR A 88 -0.32 -11.04 3.89
N GLY A 89 -1.14 -10.04 3.61
CA GLY A 89 -1.71 -9.13 4.60
C GLY A 89 -3.12 -9.58 4.95
N VAL A 90 -3.45 -9.60 6.24
CA VAL A 90 -4.78 -9.92 6.74
C VAL A 90 -5.50 -8.63 7.12
N TYR A 91 -6.58 -8.34 6.40
CA TYR A 91 -7.38 -7.14 6.60
C TYR A 91 -8.75 -7.51 7.17
N ALA A 92 -9.24 -6.65 8.07
CA ALA A 92 -10.61 -6.78 8.57
C ALA A 92 -11.61 -6.72 7.41
N GLY A 93 -12.67 -7.52 7.51
CA GLY A 93 -13.82 -7.39 6.63
C GLY A 93 -14.47 -6.01 6.79
N HIS A 94 -15.05 -5.49 5.70
CA HIS A 94 -15.75 -4.20 5.71
C HIS A 94 -17.22 -4.44 5.37
N GLY A 95 -18.13 -3.71 6.02
CA GLY A 95 -19.58 -3.85 5.80
C GLY A 95 -20.16 -5.12 6.43
N TYR A 96 -20.89 -5.92 5.64
CA TYR A 96 -21.54 -7.17 6.06
C TYR A 96 -20.62 -8.41 6.02
N ASP A 97 -19.34 -8.23 5.64
CA ASP A 97 -18.38 -9.34 5.53
C ASP A 97 -17.73 -9.56 6.91
N GLU A 98 -18.19 -10.56 7.67
CA GLU A 98 -17.72 -10.84 9.04
C GLU A 98 -16.31 -11.48 9.11
N TYR A 99 -15.75 -11.85 7.96
CA TYR A 99 -14.49 -12.60 7.89
C TYR A 99 -13.30 -11.73 7.45
N ASN A 100 -12.17 -11.90 8.13
CA ASN A 100 -10.89 -11.36 7.70
C ASN A 100 -10.54 -11.85 6.28
N LYS A 101 -10.08 -10.95 5.42
CA LYS A 101 -9.60 -11.30 4.08
C LYS A 101 -8.08 -11.34 4.07
N SER A 102 -7.54 -12.45 3.59
CA SER A 102 -6.13 -12.55 3.23
C SER A 102 -5.91 -12.03 1.82
N VAL A 103 -4.98 -11.10 1.67
CA VAL A 103 -4.68 -10.42 0.42
C VAL A 103 -3.21 -10.65 0.09
N CYS A 104 -2.93 -11.01 -1.16
CA CYS A 104 -1.55 -11.13 -1.64
C CYS A 104 -0.96 -9.72 -1.82
N GLU A 105 0.09 -9.44 -1.08
CA GLU A 105 0.81 -8.18 -1.10
C GLU A 105 2.32 -8.40 -1.32
N PHE A 106 3.00 -7.32 -1.68
CA PHE A 106 4.44 -7.26 -1.83
C PHE A 106 4.98 -6.13 -0.97
N ILE A 107 6.01 -6.41 -0.17
CA ILE A 107 6.62 -5.41 0.70
C ILE A 107 8.05 -5.16 0.28
N ILE A 108 8.29 -4.01 -0.34
CA ILE A 108 9.60 -3.59 -0.83
C ILE A 108 10.12 -2.48 0.07
N SER A 109 11.38 -2.57 0.49
CA SER A 109 12.04 -1.48 1.19
C SER A 109 12.29 -0.30 0.24
N VAL A 110 12.20 0.93 0.74
CA VAL A 110 12.27 2.16 -0.09
C VAL A 110 13.61 2.28 -0.83
N ASP A 111 14.70 1.79 -0.26
CA ASP A 111 16.03 1.73 -0.89
C ASP A 111 16.04 0.92 -2.20
N LYS A 112 15.24 -0.15 -2.28
CA LYS A 112 15.14 -1.03 -3.46
C LYS A 112 14.11 -0.59 -4.49
N PHE A 113 13.28 0.39 -4.15
CA PHE A 113 12.22 0.88 -5.02
C PHE A 113 12.78 1.83 -6.08
N ASP A 114 12.29 1.73 -7.33
CA ASP A 114 12.56 2.71 -8.38
C ASP A 114 11.27 3.48 -8.69
N THR A 115 11.33 4.81 -8.59
CA THR A 115 10.20 5.71 -8.86
C THR A 115 9.74 5.61 -10.31
N LYS A 116 10.63 5.24 -11.24
CA LYS A 116 10.34 5.01 -12.66
C LYS A 116 9.42 3.81 -12.90
N TRP A 117 9.19 2.97 -11.90
CA TRP A 117 8.21 1.89 -12.00
C TRP A 117 6.76 2.41 -12.00
N LEU A 118 6.51 3.67 -11.60
CA LEU A 118 5.18 4.25 -11.70
C LEU A 118 4.74 4.32 -13.17
N LYS A 119 3.66 3.62 -13.48
CA LYS A 119 3.12 3.52 -14.85
C LYS A 119 1.88 4.39 -15.03
N ASN A 120 0.99 4.40 -14.05
CA ASN A 120 -0.25 5.18 -14.11
C ASN A 120 -0.73 5.54 -12.70
N PHE A 121 -1.57 6.56 -12.60
CA PHE A 121 -2.25 6.93 -11.36
C PHE A 121 -3.60 7.56 -11.63
N GLU A 122 -4.57 7.31 -10.76
CA GLU A 122 -5.88 7.93 -10.79
C GLU A 122 -6.20 8.53 -9.41
N LYS A 123 -6.77 9.73 -9.41
CA LYS A 123 -7.25 10.36 -8.18
C LYS A 123 -8.45 9.57 -7.66
N ASP A 124 -8.42 9.19 -6.39
CA ASP A 124 -9.58 8.57 -5.77
C ASP A 124 -10.67 9.63 -5.56
N LYS A 125 -11.80 9.45 -6.24
CA LYS A 125 -12.93 10.39 -6.21
C LYS A 125 -13.94 10.06 -5.13
N GLU A 126 -13.82 8.90 -4.49
CA GLU A 126 -14.68 8.52 -3.38
C GLU A 126 -14.29 9.34 -2.15
N LYS A 127 -15.00 10.46 -1.92
CA LYS A 127 -15.20 10.90 -0.54
C LYS A 127 -15.93 9.76 0.13
N THR A 128 -15.27 9.09 1.08
CA THR A 128 -15.91 8.09 1.91
C THR A 128 -17.13 8.78 2.51
N ALA A 129 -18.32 8.41 2.05
CA ALA A 129 -19.54 8.78 2.75
C ALA A 129 -19.30 8.30 4.17
N SER A 130 -19.19 9.26 5.09
CA SER A 130 -19.24 8.97 6.51
C SER A 130 -20.45 8.06 6.70
N LEU A 131 -20.20 6.87 7.25
CA LEU A 131 -21.23 6.09 7.91
C LEU A 131 -21.71 6.94 9.08
N GLU A 132 -22.56 7.93 8.79
CA GLU A 132 -23.42 8.57 9.78
C GLU A 132 -24.43 7.50 10.17
N LYS A 133 -24.31 7.06 11.42
CA LYS A 133 -25.32 6.28 12.13
C LYS A 133 -26.52 7.16 12.46
#